data_AF-A0A4Y8CDY6-F1
#
_entry.id   AF-A0A4Y8CDY6-F1
#
_cell.length_a   1.000
_cell.length_b   1.000
_cell.length_c   1.000
_cell.angle_alpha   90.00
_cell.angle_beta   90.00
_cell.angle_gamma   90.00
#
_symmetry.space_group_name_H-M   'P 1'
#
loop_
_entity.id
_entity.type
_entity.pdbx_description
1 polymer ?
#
loop_
_entity_poly.entity_id
_entity_poly.type
_entity_poly.pdbx_seq_one_letter_code
_entity_poly.pdbx_strand_id
1 'polypeptide(L)'
;DLNIRNITEIFKRVNKRIELPQSLNLWVAYKAKGEFYHLDYLQGFIDFAKNNYYLDNINASGYVNNVKVRLDDKMNAIEIPKLDLNLNKQKLDFVFNKAFYNGADLSSSKVYLYDLFDEKKAGIYLRIKSGNLKFDEKLAKALEDYHFSLPFYQKSGKIKSDLELKIDFHDKGEISYSGILALENASISLADFNITKAFV
;
A
#
# COMPACT_ATOMS: atom_id res chain seq x y z
N ASP A 1 6.58 23.10 9.23
CA ASP A 1 5.16 22.82 9.57
C ASP A 1 4.23 23.37 8.52
N LEU A 2 3.63 22.48 7.71
CA LEU A 2 2.62 22.82 6.69
C LEU A 2 1.38 21.94 6.92
N ASN A 3 0.21 22.57 7.10
CA ASN A 3 -1.08 21.89 7.32
C ASN A 3 -1.93 21.92 6.05
N ILE A 4 -2.44 20.77 5.64
CA ILE A 4 -3.08 20.60 4.33
C ILE A 4 -4.35 19.78 4.48
N ARG A 5 -5.42 20.22 3.81
CA ARG A 5 -6.70 19.49 3.72
C ARG A 5 -6.96 18.87 2.35
N ASN A 6 -6.21 19.26 1.32
CA ASN A 6 -6.34 18.74 -0.05
C ASN A 6 -4.98 18.33 -0.63
N ILE A 7 -4.63 17.05 -0.50
CA ILE A 7 -3.35 16.52 -0.98
C ILE A 7 -3.20 16.61 -2.51
N THR A 8 -4.31 16.51 -3.24
CA THR A 8 -4.34 16.55 -4.71
C THR A 8 -3.83 17.88 -5.28
N GLU A 9 -4.06 19.00 -4.60
CA GLU A 9 -3.54 20.30 -5.02
C GLU A 9 -2.03 20.40 -4.88
N ILE A 10 -1.46 19.74 -3.87
CA ILE A 10 -0.01 19.71 -3.66
C ILE A 10 0.64 18.85 -4.72
N PHE A 11 0.13 17.65 -4.97
CA PHE A 11 0.66 16.79 -6.04
C PHE A 11 0.56 17.47 -7.40
N LYS A 12 -0.52 18.20 -7.69
CA LYS A 12 -0.61 19.04 -8.90
C LYS A 12 0.48 20.11 -8.98
N ARG A 13 0.90 20.71 -7.86
CA ARG A 13 1.98 21.72 -7.83
C ARG A 13 3.36 21.08 -7.94
N VAL A 14 3.58 19.92 -7.30
CA VAL A 14 4.83 19.17 -7.38
C VAL A 14 5.04 18.64 -8.80
N ASN A 15 4.03 18.01 -9.40
CA ASN A 15 4.09 17.46 -10.77
C ASN A 15 4.41 18.50 -11.85
N LYS A 16 4.14 19.80 -11.59
CA LYS A 16 4.54 20.88 -12.52
C LYS A 16 6.04 21.16 -12.54
N ARG A 17 6.78 20.71 -11.52
CA ARG A 17 8.20 21.01 -11.33
C ARG A 17 9.07 19.75 -11.31
N ILE A 18 8.52 18.63 -10.87
CA ILE A 18 9.19 17.34 -10.76
C ILE A 18 8.18 16.30 -11.24
N GLU A 19 8.51 15.56 -12.29
CA GLU A 19 7.68 14.44 -12.76
C GLU A 19 7.76 13.31 -11.73
N LEU A 20 6.70 13.14 -10.94
CA LEU A 20 6.61 12.03 -10.00
C LEU A 20 6.22 10.75 -10.77
N PRO A 21 6.76 9.58 -10.38
CA PRO A 21 6.33 8.32 -10.96
C PRO A 21 4.82 8.15 -10.86
N GLN A 22 4.20 7.70 -11.96
CA GLN A 22 2.75 7.57 -12.06
C GLN A 22 2.16 6.67 -10.94
N SER A 23 2.90 5.64 -10.56
CA SER A 23 2.55 4.72 -9.47
C SER A 23 2.46 5.42 -8.10
N LEU A 24 3.39 6.34 -7.80
CA LEU A 24 3.37 7.14 -6.57
C LEU A 24 2.15 8.07 -6.54
N ASN A 25 1.84 8.69 -7.67
CA ASN A 25 0.67 9.57 -7.80
C ASN A 25 -0.64 8.77 -7.62
N LEU A 26 -0.73 7.57 -8.19
CA LEU A 26 -1.90 6.69 -8.01
C LEU A 26 -2.14 6.36 -6.53
N TRP A 27 -1.09 5.90 -5.84
CA TRP A 27 -1.19 5.47 -4.45
C TRP A 27 -1.52 6.62 -3.50
N VAL A 28 -0.74 7.70 -3.56
CA VAL A 28 -0.84 8.78 -2.57
C VAL A 28 -2.01 9.72 -2.86
N ALA A 29 -2.35 9.96 -4.13
CA ALA A 29 -3.43 10.90 -4.46
C ALA A 29 -4.82 10.24 -4.49
N TYR A 30 -4.90 8.94 -4.83
CA TYR A 30 -6.20 8.31 -5.11
C TYR A 30 -6.52 7.12 -4.21
N LYS A 31 -5.55 6.27 -3.88
CA LYS A 31 -5.80 5.03 -3.12
C LYS A 31 -5.76 5.24 -1.60
N ALA A 32 -4.86 6.09 -1.09
CA ALA A 32 -4.72 6.40 0.34
C ALA A 32 -5.13 7.85 0.66
N LYS A 33 -6.40 8.06 1.03
CA LYS A 33 -6.95 9.39 1.32
C LYS A 33 -7.07 9.63 2.81
N GLY A 34 -6.50 10.71 3.32
CA GLY A 34 -6.67 11.20 4.68
C GLY A 34 -7.45 12.49 4.75
N GLU A 35 -7.88 12.85 5.95
CA GLU A 35 -8.64 14.08 6.19
C GLU A 35 -7.74 15.28 6.48
N PHE A 36 -6.57 15.02 7.06
CA PHE A 36 -5.61 16.04 7.44
C PHE A 36 -4.19 15.54 7.24
N TYR A 37 -3.37 16.37 6.60
CA TYR A 37 -1.96 16.08 6.33
C TYR A 37 -1.10 17.18 6.96
N HIS A 38 -0.05 16.75 7.65
CA HIS A 38 0.96 17.59 8.24
C HIS A 38 2.33 17.21 7.69
N LEU A 39 3.11 18.20 7.29
CA LEU A 39 4.52 18.03 6.93
C LEU A 39 5.38 18.71 7.99
N ASP A 40 6.12 17.90 8.75
CA ASP A 40 7.08 18.38 9.75
C ASP A 40 8.26 19.03 9.02
N TYR A 41 8.88 18.28 8.11
CA TYR A 41 9.99 18.78 7.29
C TYR A 41 10.08 18.09 5.93
N LEU A 42 10.73 18.80 5.00
CA LEU A 42 11.22 18.29 3.72
C LEU A 42 12.59 18.92 3.47
N GLN A 43 13.60 18.08 3.27
CA GLN A 43 14.96 18.50 2.98
C GLN A 43 15.50 17.73 1.77
N GLY A 44 16.37 18.37 1.00
CA GLY A 44 17.01 17.78 -0.17
C GLY A 44 18.23 18.61 -0.57
N PHE A 45 18.99 18.12 -1.55
CA PHE A 45 20.19 18.78 -2.03
C PHE A 45 20.11 19.04 -3.54
N ILE A 46 20.48 20.26 -3.94
CA ILE A 46 20.52 20.70 -5.34
C ILE A 46 21.91 21.28 -5.61
N ASP A 47 22.57 20.79 -6.65
CA ASP A 47 23.81 21.39 -7.18
C ASP A 47 23.45 22.32 -8.34
N PHE A 48 23.40 23.61 -8.07
CA PHE A 48 23.07 24.64 -9.06
C PHE A 48 24.15 24.79 -10.14
N ALA A 49 25.41 24.47 -9.85
CA ALA A 49 26.50 24.57 -10.84
C ALA A 49 26.39 23.46 -11.89
N LYS A 50 25.91 22.27 -11.50
CA LYS A 50 25.69 21.13 -12.39
C LYS A 50 24.26 21.01 -12.90
N ASN A 51 23.35 21.87 -12.42
CA ASN A 51 21.91 21.78 -12.68
C ASN A 51 21.34 20.38 -12.37
N ASN A 52 21.84 19.73 -11.32
CA ASN A 52 21.49 18.36 -10.96
C ASN A 52 20.73 18.31 -9.63
N TYR A 53 19.64 17.55 -9.62
CA TYR A 53 18.83 17.26 -8.44
C TYR A 53 19.23 15.90 -7.87
N TYR A 54 19.60 15.86 -6.59
CA TYR A 54 19.97 14.62 -5.90
C TYR A 54 18.74 14.05 -5.20
N LEU A 55 17.82 13.47 -5.97
CA LEU A 55 16.54 12.95 -5.48
C LEU A 55 16.73 11.88 -4.39
N ASP A 56 17.81 11.09 -4.48
CA ASP A 56 18.19 10.07 -3.51
C ASP A 56 18.48 10.63 -2.10
N ASN A 57 18.79 11.92 -2.02
CA ASN A 57 19.12 12.63 -0.78
C ASN A 57 17.92 13.39 -0.20
N ILE A 58 16.72 13.21 -0.76
CA ILE A 58 15.50 13.80 -0.20
C ILE A 58 15.11 13.04 1.07
N ASN A 59 14.89 13.79 2.15
CA ASN A 59 14.27 13.28 3.36
C ASN A 59 13.03 14.10 3.71
N ALA A 60 12.00 13.45 4.20
CA ALA A 60 10.79 14.12 4.66
C ALA A 60 10.17 13.37 5.82
N SER A 61 9.50 14.09 6.70
CA SER A 61 8.66 13.50 7.74
C SER A 61 7.36 14.30 7.86
N GLY A 62 6.29 13.60 8.23
CA GLY A 62 4.97 14.16 8.37
C GLY A 62 3.99 13.10 8.87
N TYR A 63 2.73 13.49 9.00
CA TYR A 63 1.68 12.56 9.37
C TYR A 63 0.37 12.89 8.67
N VAL A 64 -0.50 11.88 8.62
CA VAL A 64 -1.83 11.96 8.06
C VAL A 64 -2.82 11.37 9.06
N ASN A 65 -3.90 12.08 9.33
CA ASN A 65 -4.97 11.60 10.21
C ASN A 65 -6.15 11.04 9.39
N ASN A 66 -6.81 10.05 9.98
CA ASN A 66 -8.03 9.40 9.46
C ASN A 66 -7.86 8.92 8.02
N VAL A 67 -6.79 8.17 7.76
CA VAL A 67 -6.50 7.62 6.44
C VAL A 67 -7.44 6.46 6.13
N LYS A 68 -8.03 6.50 4.95
CA LYS A 68 -8.83 5.46 4.34
C LYS A 68 -8.12 4.99 3.08
N VAL A 69 -7.66 3.74 3.11
CA VAL A 69 -7.01 3.10 1.96
C VAL A 69 -8.01 2.18 1.25
N ARG A 70 -8.10 2.30 -0.06
CA ARG A 70 -8.87 1.40 -0.93
C ARG A 70 -8.01 0.98 -2.10
N LEU A 71 -7.88 -0.33 -2.31
CA LEU A 71 -7.20 -0.91 -3.47
C LEU A 71 -8.08 -0.82 -4.72
N ASP A 72 -9.39 -0.98 -4.55
CA ASP A 72 -10.41 -0.72 -5.58
C ASP A 72 -11.65 -0.01 -4.96
N ASP A 73 -12.51 0.59 -5.79
CA ASP A 73 -13.63 1.40 -5.33
C ASP A 73 -14.77 0.59 -4.65
N LYS A 74 -14.87 -0.71 -4.94
CA LYS A 74 -15.85 -1.65 -4.34
C LYS A 74 -15.35 -2.21 -3.00
N MET A 75 -14.04 -2.18 -2.76
CA MET A 75 -13.42 -2.54 -1.49
C MET A 75 -13.88 -1.61 -0.36
N ASN A 76 -14.14 -2.19 0.81
CA ASN A 76 -14.29 -1.39 2.02
C ASN A 76 -12.94 -0.71 2.36
N ALA A 77 -12.96 0.39 3.09
CA ALA A 77 -11.70 1.05 3.45
C ALA A 77 -10.93 0.24 4.48
N ILE A 78 -9.60 0.20 4.31
CA ILE A 78 -8.69 0.01 5.44
C ILE A 78 -8.60 1.35 6.15
N GLU A 79 -8.91 1.36 7.45
CA GLU A 79 -8.95 2.57 8.26
C GLU A 79 -7.71 2.65 9.15
N ILE A 80 -6.97 3.75 9.04
CA ILE A 80 -5.76 4.03 9.79
C ILE A 80 -5.95 5.40 10.47
N PRO A 81 -6.22 5.43 11.80
CA PRO A 81 -6.52 6.68 12.49
C PRO A 81 -5.40 7.72 12.43
N LYS A 82 -4.14 7.25 12.49
CA LYS A 82 -2.95 8.08 12.32
C LYS A 82 -1.89 7.30 11.57
N LEU A 83 -1.35 7.92 10.54
CA LEU A 83 -0.30 7.39 9.68
C LEU A 83 0.87 8.37 9.65
N ASP A 84 1.98 8.00 10.25
CA ASP A 84 3.23 8.75 10.14
C ASP A 84 3.95 8.33 8.84
N LEU A 85 4.47 9.33 8.13
CA LEU A 85 5.15 9.20 6.84
C LEU A 85 6.62 9.56 7.03
N ASN A 86 7.53 8.67 6.68
CA ASN A 86 8.97 8.93 6.77
C ASN A 86 9.66 8.58 5.45
N LEU A 87 10.12 9.60 4.73
CA LEU A 87 10.93 9.45 3.53
C LEU A 87 12.42 9.58 3.89
N ASN A 88 13.19 8.54 3.61
CA ASN A 88 14.65 8.54 3.79
C ASN A 88 15.28 7.57 2.79
N LYS A 89 16.33 8.00 2.08
CA LYS A 89 17.07 7.16 1.10
C LYS A 89 16.13 6.46 0.12
N GLN A 90 15.25 7.22 -0.52
CA GLN A 90 14.24 6.73 -1.48
C GLN A 90 13.20 5.73 -0.93
N LYS A 91 13.17 5.51 0.38
CA LYS A 91 12.19 4.65 1.04
C LYS A 91 11.18 5.51 1.80
N LEU A 92 9.90 5.31 1.50
CA LEU A 92 8.80 5.95 2.22
C LEU A 92 8.13 4.91 3.13
N ASP A 93 8.43 4.99 4.42
CA ASP A 93 7.81 4.16 5.44
C ASP A 93 6.44 4.73 5.85
N PHE A 94 5.46 3.84 5.90
CA PHE A 94 4.12 4.10 6.43
C PHE A 94 4.01 3.50 7.83
N VAL A 95 4.12 4.35 8.84
CA VAL A 95 4.17 3.92 10.24
C VAL A 95 2.82 4.20 10.91
N PHE A 96 2.20 3.17 11.47
CA PHE A 96 0.92 3.30 12.15
C PHE A 96 0.86 2.34 13.34
N ASN A 97 0.18 2.77 14.40
CA ASN A 97 -0.05 1.93 15.59
C ASN A 97 -1.40 1.20 15.52
N LYS A 98 -2.30 1.63 14.64
CA LYS A 98 -3.64 1.07 14.47
C LYS A 98 -4.02 1.04 13.01
N ALA A 99 -4.50 -0.10 12.54
CA ALA A 99 -5.10 -0.25 11.22
C ALA A 99 -6.21 -1.30 11.29
N PHE A 100 -7.31 -1.07 10.56
CA PHE A 100 -8.47 -1.96 10.59
C PHE A 100 -9.03 -2.20 9.20
N TYR A 101 -9.47 -3.43 8.94
CA TYR A 101 -10.23 -3.76 7.74
C TYR A 101 -11.43 -4.62 8.11
N ASN A 102 -12.65 -4.12 7.92
CA ASN A 102 -13.88 -4.83 8.28
C ASN A 102 -13.88 -5.39 9.72
N GLY A 103 -13.30 -4.63 10.65
CA GLY A 103 -13.13 -5.01 12.06
C GLY A 103 -11.98 -5.98 12.34
N ALA A 104 -11.25 -6.46 11.34
CA ALA A 104 -9.98 -7.17 11.53
C ALA A 104 -8.89 -6.19 11.94
N ASP A 105 -8.06 -6.60 12.91
CA ASP A 105 -6.90 -5.81 13.33
C ASP A 105 -5.73 -6.08 12.39
N LEU A 106 -5.21 -5.01 11.79
CA LEU A 106 -4.05 -4.98 10.91
C LEU A 106 -2.86 -4.23 11.51
N SER A 107 -2.90 -3.87 12.80
CA SER A 107 -1.90 -3.01 13.45
C SER A 107 -0.48 -3.58 13.48
N SER A 108 -0.33 -4.90 13.29
CA SER A 108 0.98 -5.56 13.16
C SER A 108 1.49 -5.63 11.72
N SER A 109 0.75 -5.06 10.77
CA SER A 109 1.12 -5.02 9.35
C SER A 109 2.20 -3.98 9.08
N LYS A 110 2.90 -4.12 7.96
CA LYS A 110 3.96 -3.20 7.52
C LYS A 110 3.77 -2.83 6.05
N VAL A 111 3.94 -1.56 5.73
CA VAL A 111 3.90 -1.07 4.35
C VAL A 111 5.01 -0.05 4.14
N TYR A 112 5.67 -0.11 2.99
CA TYR A 112 6.58 0.96 2.54
C TYR A 112 6.73 0.94 1.02
N LEU A 113 7.03 2.10 0.45
CA LEU A 113 7.53 2.21 -0.92
C LEU A 113 9.06 2.21 -0.89
N TYR A 114 9.69 1.60 -1.89
CA TYR A 114 11.14 1.59 -2.06
C TYR A 114 11.53 2.11 -3.45
N ASP A 115 12.79 2.55 -3.56
CA ASP A 115 13.39 3.05 -4.80
C ASP A 115 12.52 4.09 -5.53
N LEU A 116 11.90 4.99 -4.75
CA LEU A 116 10.85 5.89 -5.21
C LEU A 116 11.21 6.80 -6.38
N PHE A 117 12.48 7.09 -6.60
CA PHE A 117 12.94 7.97 -7.67
C PHE A 117 13.67 7.22 -8.78
N ASP A 118 13.66 5.89 -8.76
CA ASP A 118 14.15 5.01 -9.83
C ASP A 118 12.98 4.23 -10.44
N GLU A 119 12.46 4.70 -11.58
CA GLU A 119 11.31 4.07 -12.26
C GLU A 119 11.53 2.60 -12.62
N LYS A 120 12.78 2.14 -12.73
CA LYS A 120 13.11 0.74 -13.06
C LYS A 120 13.15 -0.15 -11.83
N LYS A 121 13.14 0.42 -10.62
CA LYS A 121 13.24 -0.33 -9.36
C LYS A 121 12.13 -0.03 -8.38
N ALA A 122 11.39 1.06 -8.57
CA ALA A 122 10.33 1.48 -7.67
C ALA A 122 9.30 0.37 -7.45
N GLY A 123 8.85 0.23 -6.20
CA GLY A 123 7.84 -0.74 -5.86
C GLY A 123 7.28 -0.54 -4.46
N ILE A 124 6.40 -1.46 -4.07
CA ILE A 124 5.74 -1.49 -2.76
C ILE A 124 6.01 -2.82 -2.07
N TYR A 125 6.32 -2.74 -0.79
CA TYR A 125 6.33 -3.88 0.12
C TYR A 125 5.13 -3.82 1.04
N LEU A 126 4.46 -4.96 1.18
CA LEU A 126 3.30 -5.17 2.04
C LEU A 126 3.56 -6.40 2.91
N ARG A 127 3.34 -6.28 4.21
CA ARG A 127 3.20 -7.42 5.12
C ARG A 127 1.85 -7.31 5.80
N ILE A 128 0.93 -8.19 5.45
CA ILE A 128 -0.44 -8.24 5.97
C ILE A 128 -0.47 -9.23 7.13
N LYS A 129 -0.37 -8.70 8.34
CA LYS A 129 -0.34 -9.50 9.57
C LYS A 129 -1.58 -9.25 10.41
N SER A 130 -2.34 -10.31 10.66
CA SER A 130 -3.60 -10.24 11.39
C SER A 130 -3.92 -11.55 12.09
N GLY A 131 -4.52 -11.47 13.27
CA GLY A 131 -5.09 -12.64 13.95
C GLY A 131 -6.47 -13.03 13.46
N ASN A 132 -7.11 -12.19 12.65
CA ASN A 132 -8.52 -12.34 12.24
C ASN A 132 -8.83 -11.63 10.91
N LEU A 133 -7.91 -11.69 9.94
CA LEU A 133 -8.07 -11.11 8.62
C LEU A 133 -9.43 -11.47 8.03
N LYS A 134 -10.12 -10.46 7.48
CA LYS A 134 -11.33 -10.66 6.68
C LYS A 134 -10.96 -10.71 5.22
N PHE A 135 -10.59 -11.89 4.72
CA PHE A 135 -10.25 -12.07 3.31
C PHE A 135 -11.52 -12.30 2.47
N ASP A 136 -12.39 -11.29 2.42
CA ASP A 136 -13.67 -11.39 1.71
C ASP A 136 -13.53 -11.24 0.19
N GLU A 137 -14.63 -11.44 -0.53
CA GLU A 137 -14.68 -11.34 -1.99
C GLU A 137 -14.23 -9.98 -2.52
N LYS A 138 -14.49 -8.90 -1.76
CA LYS A 138 -14.10 -7.55 -2.19
C LYS A 138 -12.59 -7.39 -2.09
N LEU A 139 -11.98 -7.79 -0.98
CA LEU A 139 -10.53 -7.77 -0.84
C LEU A 139 -9.85 -8.67 -1.86
N ALA A 140 -10.39 -9.88 -2.12
CA ALA A 140 -9.84 -10.79 -3.12
C ALA A 140 -9.82 -10.15 -4.51
N LYS A 141 -10.95 -9.58 -4.96
CA LYS A 141 -11.04 -8.88 -6.25
C LYS A 141 -10.12 -7.65 -6.32
N ALA A 142 -10.02 -6.90 -5.22
CA ALA A 142 -9.15 -5.72 -5.17
C ALA A 142 -7.67 -6.05 -5.39
N LEU A 143 -7.26 -7.27 -5.03
CA LEU A 143 -5.87 -7.73 -5.16
C LEU A 143 -5.57 -8.31 -6.54
N GLU A 144 -6.59 -8.70 -7.32
CA GLU A 144 -6.42 -9.17 -8.71
C GLU A 144 -5.80 -8.09 -9.60
N ASP A 145 -6.16 -6.82 -9.39
CA ASP A 145 -5.57 -5.64 -10.06
C ASP A 145 -4.06 -5.50 -9.79
N TYR A 146 -3.55 -6.19 -8.77
CA TYR A 146 -2.15 -6.24 -8.38
C TYR A 146 -1.52 -7.61 -8.65
N HIS A 147 -2.15 -8.39 -9.54
CA HIS A 147 -1.76 -9.75 -9.93
C HIS A 147 -1.56 -10.70 -8.74
N PHE A 148 -2.23 -10.44 -7.61
CA PHE A 148 -2.30 -11.34 -6.49
C PHE A 148 -3.69 -11.96 -6.43
N SER A 149 -3.77 -13.26 -6.68
CA SER A 149 -5.00 -14.02 -6.56
C SER A 149 -4.79 -15.25 -5.69
N LEU A 150 -5.77 -15.52 -4.83
CA LEU A 150 -5.89 -16.77 -4.12
C LEU A 150 -7.11 -17.52 -4.67
N PRO A 151 -7.08 -18.86 -4.73
CA PRO A 151 -8.16 -19.65 -5.32
C PRO A 151 -9.41 -19.70 -4.43
N PHE A 152 -9.50 -18.85 -3.40
CA PHE A 152 -10.61 -18.81 -2.48
C PHE A 152 -10.80 -17.42 -1.90
N TYR A 153 -11.97 -17.18 -1.35
CA TYR A 153 -12.26 -16.06 -0.46
C TYR A 153 -13.17 -16.51 0.68
N GLN A 154 -13.12 -15.76 1.77
CA GLN A 154 -13.80 -16.09 3.02
C GLN A 154 -15.27 -15.68 2.98
N LYS A 155 -16.17 -16.59 3.40
CA LYS A 155 -17.57 -16.29 3.70
C LYS A 155 -17.81 -16.12 5.20
N SER A 156 -17.14 -16.90 6.05
CA SER A 156 -17.25 -16.82 7.52
C SER A 156 -16.01 -17.36 8.25
N GLY A 157 -16.00 -17.24 9.59
CA GLY A 157 -14.92 -17.73 10.46
C GLY A 157 -13.76 -16.75 10.65
N LYS A 158 -12.56 -17.29 10.91
CA LYS A 158 -11.33 -16.51 11.13
C LYS A 158 -10.21 -16.98 10.21
N ILE A 159 -9.43 -16.03 9.71
CA ILE A 159 -8.17 -16.27 9.03
C ILE A 159 -7.07 -15.56 9.81
N LYS A 160 -6.07 -16.31 10.26
CA LYS A 160 -4.81 -15.73 10.75
C LYS A 160 -3.88 -15.58 9.55
N SER A 161 -3.29 -14.41 9.38
CA SER A 161 -2.39 -14.12 8.26
C SER A 161 -1.04 -13.62 8.76
N ASP A 162 0.01 -14.08 8.09
CA ASP A 162 1.30 -13.42 8.01
C ASP A 162 1.74 -13.58 6.55
N LEU A 163 1.29 -12.64 5.71
CA LEU A 163 1.49 -12.66 4.26
C LEU A 163 2.37 -11.50 3.86
N GLU A 164 3.46 -11.78 3.17
CA GLU A 164 4.35 -10.78 2.58
C GLU A 164 4.14 -10.72 1.08
N LEU A 165 4.02 -9.52 0.53
CA LEU A 165 3.97 -9.23 -0.90
C LEU A 165 5.01 -8.15 -1.21
N LYS A 166 5.74 -8.36 -2.30
CA LYS A 166 6.62 -7.36 -2.89
C LYS A 166 6.24 -7.22 -4.36
N ILE A 167 5.85 -6.00 -4.73
CA ILE A 167 5.31 -5.67 -6.05
C ILE A 167 6.16 -4.56 -6.63
N ASP A 168 6.89 -4.87 -7.68
CA ASP A 168 7.59 -3.88 -8.49
C ASP A 168 6.59 -3.15 -9.40
N PHE A 169 6.76 -1.83 -9.60
CA PHE A 169 5.84 -1.02 -10.39
C PHE A 169 6.16 -0.96 -11.88
N HIS A 170 7.29 -1.48 -12.31
CA HIS A 170 7.72 -1.44 -13.71
C HIS A 170 7.22 -2.68 -14.48
N ASP A 171 7.04 -2.56 -15.80
CA ASP A 171 6.41 -3.60 -16.65
C ASP A 171 7.16 -4.94 -16.68
N LYS A 172 8.44 -4.95 -16.32
CA LYS A 172 9.28 -6.16 -16.21
C LYS A 172 9.47 -6.63 -14.76
N GLY A 173 8.77 -5.97 -13.84
CA GLY A 173 8.90 -6.19 -12.41
C GLY A 173 8.34 -7.54 -11.99
N GLU A 174 8.93 -8.08 -10.94
CA GLU A 174 8.45 -9.33 -10.38
C GLU A 174 7.46 -9.05 -9.25
N ILE A 175 6.44 -9.89 -9.17
CA ILE A 175 5.53 -9.94 -8.04
C ILE A 175 5.87 -11.21 -7.28
N SER A 176 6.32 -11.02 -6.05
CA SER A 176 6.63 -12.13 -5.15
C SER A 176 5.72 -12.06 -3.93
N TYR A 177 5.24 -13.21 -3.52
CA TYR A 177 4.45 -13.37 -2.32
C TYR A 177 4.88 -14.61 -1.56
N SER A 178 4.86 -14.53 -0.24
CA SER A 178 5.16 -15.65 0.64
C SER A 178 4.43 -15.47 1.96
N GLY A 179 4.15 -16.55 2.66
CA GLY A 179 3.52 -16.46 3.98
C GLY A 179 2.55 -17.58 4.27
N ILE A 180 1.77 -17.39 5.33
CA ILE A 180 0.85 -18.38 5.86
C ILE A 180 -0.52 -17.74 6.05
N LEU A 181 -1.55 -18.47 5.60
CA LEU A 181 -2.94 -18.23 5.95
C LEU A 181 -3.45 -19.45 6.72
N ALA A 182 -3.77 -19.28 7.99
CA ALA A 182 -4.33 -20.33 8.82
C ALA A 182 -5.82 -20.08 9.04
N LEU A 183 -6.63 -21.01 8.56
CA LEU A 183 -8.09 -20.95 8.61
C LEU A 183 -8.58 -21.62 9.90
N GLU A 184 -9.46 -20.95 10.64
CA GLU A 184 -10.03 -21.45 11.89
C GLU A 184 -11.56 -21.33 11.83
N ASN A 185 -12.26 -22.47 11.83
CA ASN A 185 -13.72 -22.57 11.67
C ASN A 185 -14.25 -21.71 10.51
N ALA A 186 -13.52 -21.72 9.39
CA ALA A 186 -13.79 -20.86 8.25
C ALA A 186 -14.59 -21.58 7.17
N SER A 187 -15.63 -20.91 6.67
CA SER A 187 -16.28 -21.26 5.42
C SER A 187 -15.63 -20.44 4.31
N ILE A 188 -15.15 -21.11 3.27
CA ILE A 188 -14.56 -20.48 2.08
C ILE A 188 -15.43 -20.76 0.86
N SER A 189 -15.41 -19.84 -0.10
CA SER A 189 -15.85 -20.09 -1.46
C SER A 189 -14.62 -20.15 -2.35
N LEU A 190 -14.59 -21.14 -3.23
CA LEU A 190 -13.53 -21.28 -4.22
C LEU A 190 -13.81 -20.33 -5.38
N ALA A 191 -12.79 -19.57 -5.80
CA ALA A 191 -12.93 -18.58 -6.86
C ALA A 191 -13.05 -19.26 -8.23
N ASP A 192 -12.16 -20.23 -8.51
CA ASP A 192 -12.15 -21.04 -9.72
C ASP A 192 -11.74 -22.48 -9.38
N PHE A 193 -12.70 -23.33 -9.00
CA PHE A 193 -12.44 -24.75 -8.77
C PHE A 193 -12.85 -25.58 -9.98
N ASN A 194 -11.88 -25.88 -10.85
CA ASN A 194 -12.08 -26.69 -12.04
C ASN A 194 -11.43 -28.08 -11.85
N ILE A 195 -12.24 -29.13 -11.72
CA ILE A 195 -11.77 -30.51 -11.81
C ILE A 195 -11.79 -30.92 -13.27
N THR A 196 -10.62 -30.97 -13.90
CA THR A 196 -10.48 -31.39 -15.31
C THR A 196 -10.46 -32.91 -15.48
N LYS A 197 -10.19 -33.65 -14.39
CA LYS A 197 -10.33 -35.11 -14.35
C LYS A 197 -10.49 -35.56 -12.89
N ALA A 198 -11.58 -36.27 -12.60
CA ALA A 198 -11.74 -37.03 -11.36
C ALA A 198 -11.81 -38.51 -11.72
N PHE A 199 -11.09 -39.33 -10.99
CA PHE A 199 -11.30 -40.78 -10.96
C PHE A 199 -12.04 -41.09 -9.67
N VAL A 200 -13.17 -41.77 -9.80
CA VAL A 200 -13.96 -42.32 -8.69
C VAL A 200 -13.51 -43.75 -8.46
#